data_AF-A0A1G0MQ18-F1
#
_entry.id   AF-A0A1G0MQ18-F1
#
_cell.length_a   1.000
_cell.length_b   1.000
_cell.length_c   1.000
_cell.angle_alpha   90.00
_cell.angle_beta   90.00
_cell.angle_gamma   90.00
#
_symmetry.space_group_name_H-M   'P 1'
#
loop_
_entity.id
_entity.type
_entity.pdbx_description
1 polymer ?
#
loop_
_entity_poly.entity_id
_entity_poly.type
_entity_poly.pdbx_seq_one_letter_code
_entity_poly.pdbx_strand_id
1 'polypeptide(L)'
;MQGHELVKKIQKDSTAHPERIFIKWWRKEEDYIDFDLVARFLENLNYGTEISGYDLIDQEEMWRTIERRCNGRASKVQRDGRTVVLWNPPKGAEVEERLPEYPDTPETLLKILDVESNYNYVD
;
A
#
# COMPACT_ATOMS: atom_id res chain seq x y z
N MET A 1 -18.52 9.58 -5.89
CA MET A 1 -19.25 8.53 -6.66
C MET A 1 -20.10 7.71 -5.70
N GLN A 2 -21.22 7.12 -6.12
CA GLN A 2 -21.92 6.18 -5.24
C GLN A 2 -21.08 4.90 -5.08
N GLY A 3 -21.03 4.33 -3.87
CA GLY A 3 -20.11 3.22 -3.54
C GLY A 3 -20.20 2.02 -4.50
N HIS A 4 -21.39 1.71 -5.00
CA HIS A 4 -21.60 0.59 -5.93
C HIS A 4 -21.01 0.85 -7.35
N GLU A 5 -20.99 2.09 -7.82
CA GLU A 5 -20.38 2.45 -9.10
C GLU A 5 -18.85 2.38 -9.01
N LEU A 6 -18.32 2.76 -7.84
CA LEU A 6 -16.91 2.69 -7.53
C LEU A 6 -16.38 1.26 -7.52
N VAL A 7 -17.07 0.34 -6.84
CA VAL A 7 -16.73 -1.09 -6.83
C VAL A 7 -16.60 -1.62 -8.27
N LYS A 8 -17.61 -1.35 -9.11
CA LYS A 8 -17.61 -1.82 -10.51
C LYS A 8 -16.43 -1.24 -11.29
N LYS A 9 -16.09 0.03 -11.06
CA LYS A 9 -14.98 0.68 -11.73
C LYS A 9 -13.64 0.07 -11.31
N ILE A 10 -13.41 -0.08 -10.00
CA ILE A 10 -12.19 -0.70 -9.46
C ILE A 10 -12.05 -2.14 -9.96
N GLN A 11 -13.12 -2.94 -9.91
CA GLN A 11 -13.12 -4.32 -10.41
C GLN A 11 -12.78 -4.39 -11.90
N LYS A 12 -13.34 -3.48 -12.71
CA LYS A 12 -13.05 -3.41 -14.14
C LYS A 12 -11.58 -3.06 -14.37
N ASP A 13 -11.07 -2.05 -13.68
CA ASP A 13 -9.70 -1.58 -13.84
C ASP A 13 -8.69 -2.66 -13.37
N SER A 14 -8.96 -3.33 -12.24
CA SER A 14 -8.11 -4.41 -11.72
C SER A 14 -8.15 -5.66 -12.59
N THR A 15 -9.26 -5.94 -13.27
CA THR A 15 -9.34 -7.04 -14.24
C THR A 15 -8.55 -6.72 -15.51
N ALA A 16 -8.54 -5.46 -15.94
CA ALA A 16 -7.76 -5.00 -17.09
C ALA A 16 -6.24 -4.93 -16.80
N HIS A 17 -5.88 -4.73 -15.53
CA HIS A 17 -4.51 -4.56 -15.06
C HIS A 17 -4.23 -5.44 -13.82
N PRO A 18 -4.15 -6.77 -13.98
CA PRO A 18 -4.01 -7.70 -12.87
C PRO A 18 -2.70 -7.54 -12.08
N GLU A 19 -1.68 -6.90 -12.66
CA GLU A 19 -0.42 -6.55 -12.00
C GLU A 19 -0.59 -5.44 -10.94
N ARG A 20 -1.64 -4.63 -11.06
CA ARG A 20 -1.91 -3.49 -10.17
C ARG A 20 -2.73 -3.93 -8.97
N ILE A 21 -2.04 -4.58 -8.05
CA ILE A 21 -2.63 -5.25 -6.88
C ILE A 21 -2.87 -4.33 -5.69
N PHE A 22 -2.37 -3.10 -5.72
CA PHE A 22 -2.60 -2.09 -4.68
C PHE A 22 -3.56 -1.02 -5.17
N ILE A 23 -4.31 -0.45 -4.23
CA ILE A 23 -5.12 0.75 -4.43
C ILE A 23 -4.59 1.87 -3.55
N LYS A 24 -4.30 3.01 -4.17
CA LYS A 24 -4.08 4.32 -3.54
C LYS A 24 -5.40 5.07 -3.64
N TRP A 25 -5.98 5.54 -2.54
CA TRP A 25 -7.27 6.26 -2.59
C TRP A 25 -7.33 7.43 -1.61
N TRP A 26 -8.22 8.38 -1.88
CA TRP A 26 -8.34 9.60 -1.09
C TRP A 26 -9.78 10.11 -1.02
N ARG A 27 -10.07 10.86 0.05
CA ARG A 27 -11.33 11.58 0.26
C ARG A 27 -11.16 13.06 -0.06
N LYS A 28 -12.27 13.79 -0.18
CA LYS A 28 -12.24 15.23 -0.52
C LYS A 28 -11.80 16.08 0.66
N GLU A 29 -12.15 15.63 1.86
CA GLU A 29 -12.00 16.38 3.11
C GLU A 29 -10.76 15.95 3.91
N GLU A 30 -10.04 14.93 3.44
CA GLU A 30 -8.85 14.40 4.10
C GLU A 30 -7.61 14.72 3.25
N ASP A 31 -6.58 15.24 3.89
CA ASP A 31 -5.28 15.53 3.27
C ASP A 31 -4.39 14.27 3.16
N TYR A 32 -4.93 13.11 3.58
CA TYR A 32 -4.22 11.85 3.60
C TYR A 32 -4.64 10.94 2.45
N ILE A 33 -3.71 10.07 2.09
CA ILE A 33 -3.89 9.04 1.10
C ILE A 33 -3.77 7.70 1.79
N ASP A 34 -4.76 6.84 1.58
CA ASP A 34 -4.76 5.49 2.08
C ASP A 34 -4.28 4.52 1.00
N PHE A 35 -3.58 3.48 1.46
CA PHE A 35 -3.16 2.37 0.61
C PHE A 35 -3.78 1.08 1.10
N ASP A 36 -4.17 0.22 0.17
CA ASP A 36 -4.66 -1.11 0.48
C ASP A 36 -4.32 -2.10 -0.64
N LEU A 37 -4.47 -3.40 -0.39
CA LEU A 37 -4.59 -4.40 -1.44
C LEU A 37 -5.97 -4.30 -2.08
N VAL A 38 -6.05 -4.34 -3.41
CA VAL A 38 -7.32 -4.23 -4.14
C VAL A 38 -8.35 -5.26 -3.66
N ALA A 39 -7.92 -6.51 -3.46
CA ALA A 39 -8.82 -7.56 -2.98
C ALA A 39 -9.37 -7.25 -1.58
N ARG A 40 -8.49 -6.94 -0.62
CA ARG A 40 -8.86 -6.59 0.76
C ARG A 40 -9.74 -5.35 0.81
N PHE A 41 -9.44 -4.37 -0.03
CA PHE A 41 -10.21 -3.14 -0.14
C PHE A 41 -11.65 -3.41 -0.61
N LEU A 42 -11.81 -4.17 -1.69
CA LEU A 42 -13.12 -4.51 -2.24
C LEU A 42 -13.97 -5.34 -1.28
N GLU A 43 -13.35 -6.23 -0.50
CA GLU A 43 -14.03 -7.02 0.53
C GLU A 43 -14.54 -6.17 1.69
N ASN A 44 -13.78 -5.13 2.07
CA ASN A 44 -14.09 -4.28 3.22
C ASN A 44 -14.84 -2.99 2.86
N LEU A 45 -15.01 -2.69 1.56
CA LEU A 45 -15.60 -1.43 1.14
C LEU A 45 -17.07 -1.34 1.55
N ASN A 46 -17.34 -0.49 2.54
CA ASN A 46 -18.70 -0.13 2.91
C ASN A 46 -19.32 0.80 1.85
N TYR A 47 -20.59 0.57 1.50
CA TYR A 47 -21.38 1.41 0.60
C TYR A 47 -21.45 2.89 1.01
N GLY A 48 -21.27 3.19 2.30
CA GLY A 48 -21.21 4.55 2.84
C GLY A 48 -19.84 5.24 2.74
N THR A 49 -18.80 4.54 2.25
CA THR A 49 -17.45 5.12 2.15
C THR A 49 -17.41 6.15 1.03
N GLU A 50 -17.20 7.42 1.40
CA GLU A 50 -16.98 8.47 0.42
C GLU A 50 -15.54 8.41 -0.09
N ILE A 51 -15.39 8.26 -1.40
CA ILE A 51 -14.11 8.22 -2.09
C ILE A 51 -14.16 9.22 -3.23
N SER A 52 -13.15 10.08 -3.25
CA SER A 52 -13.03 11.16 -4.23
C SER A 52 -12.20 10.75 -5.44
N GLY A 53 -11.20 9.91 -5.22
CA GLY A 53 -10.42 9.31 -6.29
C GLY A 53 -9.63 8.11 -5.81
N TYR A 54 -9.11 7.37 -6.78
CA TYR A 54 -8.20 6.27 -6.55
C TYR A 54 -7.30 6.08 -7.76
N ASP A 55 -6.14 5.47 -7.51
CA ASP A 55 -5.24 4.91 -8.51
C ASP A 55 -4.93 3.46 -8.14
N LEU A 56 -4.83 2.59 -9.15
CA LEU A 56 -4.30 1.24 -8.97
C LEU A 56 -2.82 1.25 -9.32
N ILE A 57 -1.99 0.65 -8.47
CA ILE A 57 -0.54 0.62 -8.64
C ILE A 57 0.02 -0.80 -8.48
N ASP A 58 1.14 -1.06 -9.13
CA ASP A 58 1.85 -2.33 -9.02
C ASP A 58 2.85 -2.37 -7.85
N GLN A 59 3.54 -3.51 -7.71
CA GLN A 59 4.52 -3.72 -6.64
C GLN A 59 5.79 -2.87 -6.79
N GLU A 60 6.15 -2.47 -8.00
CA GLU A 60 7.30 -1.59 -8.25
C GLU A 60 6.96 -0.15 -7.85
N GLU A 61 5.79 0.34 -8.24
CA GLU A 61 5.27 1.65 -7.84
C GLU A 61 5.10 1.75 -6.32
N MET A 62 4.57 0.70 -5.67
CA MET A 62 4.52 0.61 -4.20
C MET A 62 5.92 0.65 -3.59
N TRP A 63 6.88 -0.09 -4.12
CA TRP A 63 8.27 -0.06 -3.64
C TRP A 63 8.89 1.34 -3.74
N ARG A 64 8.72 2.04 -4.87
CA ARG A 64 9.22 3.41 -5.05
C ARG A 64 8.58 4.39 -4.06
N THR A 65 7.34 4.14 -3.63
CA THR A 65 6.64 4.93 -2.61
C THR A 65 7.27 4.71 -1.23
N ILE A 66 7.52 3.45 -0.88
CA ILE A 66 8.20 3.07 0.37
C ILE A 66 9.63 3.62 0.40
N GLU A 67 10.39 3.49 -0.69
CA GLU A 67 11.78 3.93 -0.77
C GLU A 67 11.90 5.43 -0.52
N ARG A 68 11.05 6.22 -1.19
CA ARG A 68 10.96 7.68 -0.98
C ARG A 68 10.63 8.01 0.48
N ARG A 69 9.65 7.31 1.07
CA ARG A 69 9.23 7.56 2.45
C ARG A 69 10.28 7.17 3.49
N CYS A 70 10.94 6.02 3.30
CA CYS A 70 11.92 5.48 4.23
C CYS A 70 13.22 6.30 4.26
N ASN A 71 13.51 7.06 3.19
CA ASN A 71 14.72 7.89 3.06
C ASN A 71 16.01 7.10 3.38
N GLY A 72 16.19 5.97 2.68
CA GLY A 72 17.35 5.08 2.84
C GLY A 72 17.26 4.05 3.97
N ARG A 73 16.16 4.03 4.75
CA ARG A 73 15.93 3.00 5.79
C ARG A 73 15.35 1.69 5.28
N ALA A 74 14.97 1.62 4.01
CA ALA A 74 14.52 0.40 3.35
C ALA A 74 15.37 0.11 2.11
N SER A 75 15.65 -1.17 1.84
CA SER A 75 16.31 -1.63 0.61
C SER A 75 15.84 -3.03 0.23
N LYS A 76 15.85 -3.35 -1.08
CA LYS A 76 15.65 -4.72 -1.59
C LYS A 76 16.99 -5.37 -1.89
N VAL A 77 17.19 -6.61 -1.45
CA VAL A 77 18.42 -7.38 -1.70
C VAL A 77 18.10 -8.81 -2.11
N GLN A 78 19.01 -9.43 -2.87
CA GLN A 78 18.95 -10.86 -3.16
C GLN A 78 19.61 -11.67 -2.02
N ARG A 79 18.91 -12.70 -1.53
CA ARG A 79 19.37 -13.67 -0.53
C ARG A 79 18.90 -15.05 -0.94
N ASP A 80 19.81 -16.01 -1.09
CA ASP A 80 19.46 -17.41 -1.41
C ASP A 80 18.46 -17.58 -2.58
N GLY A 81 18.57 -16.73 -3.61
CA GLY A 81 17.71 -16.76 -4.79
C GLY A 81 16.33 -16.12 -4.63
N ARG A 82 16.05 -15.47 -3.49
CA ARG A 82 14.83 -14.67 -3.25
C ARG A 82 15.15 -13.20 -3.01
N THR A 83 14.24 -12.33 -3.43
CA THR A 83 14.25 -10.91 -3.04
C THR A 83 13.71 -10.78 -1.62
N VAL A 84 14.45 -10.09 -0.76
CA VAL A 84 14.00 -9.72 0.58
C VAL A 84 14.12 -8.21 0.78
N VAL A 85 13.31 -7.66 1.69
CA VAL A 85 13.32 -6.27 2.10
C VAL A 85 14.07 -6.15 3.42
N LEU A 86 15.13 -5.37 3.44
CA LEU A 86 15.80 -4.94 4.67
C LEU A 86 15.22 -3.60 5.06
N TRP A 87 14.64 -3.52 6.25
CA TRP A 87 13.95 -2.31 6.71
C TRP A 87 14.28 -2.00 8.16
N ASN A 88 14.66 -0.74 8.41
CA ASN A 88 14.92 -0.17 9.72
C ASN A 88 13.78 0.79 10.10
N PRO A 89 12.81 0.36 10.93
CA PRO A 89 11.66 1.19 11.30
C PRO A 89 12.05 2.53 11.94
N PRO A 90 11.19 3.55 11.88
CA PRO A 90 11.44 4.82 12.57
C PRO A 90 11.61 4.61 14.08
N LYS A 91 12.36 5.49 14.72
CA LYS A 91 12.48 5.45 16.19
C LYS A 91 11.09 5.65 16.81
N GLY A 92 10.72 4.78 17.75
CA GLY A 92 9.42 4.84 18.42
C GLY A 92 8.26 4.23 17.63
N ALA A 93 8.49 3.70 16.41
CA ALA A 93 7.46 2.99 15.68
C ALA A 93 7.09 1.68 16.41
N GLU A 94 5.79 1.47 16.58
CA GLU A 94 5.22 0.20 17.00
C GLU A 94 5.28 -0.76 15.82
N VAL A 95 6.11 -1.80 15.95
CA VAL A 95 6.23 -2.88 14.97
C VAL A 95 6.02 -4.17 15.74
N GLU A 96 4.96 -4.88 15.41
CA GLU A 96 4.58 -6.14 16.08
C GLU A 96 5.74 -7.15 16.12
N GLU A 97 6.50 -7.24 15.02
CA GLU A 97 7.65 -8.13 14.90
C GLU A 97 8.77 -7.45 14.11
N ARG A 98 9.93 -7.24 14.75
CA ARG A 98 11.12 -6.70 14.09
C ARG A 98 11.94 -7.83 13.52
N LEU A 99 11.77 -8.08 12.22
CA LEU A 99 12.55 -9.07 11.50
C LEU A 99 13.85 -8.47 10.94
N PRO A 100 14.93 -9.25 10.86
CA PRO A 100 16.17 -8.83 10.20
C PRO A 100 15.99 -8.69 8.68
N GLU A 101 15.08 -9.46 8.10
CA GLU A 101 14.67 -9.42 6.69
C GLU A 101 13.18 -9.74 6.59
N TYR A 102 12.48 -9.03 5.71
CA TYR A 102 11.08 -9.27 5.41
C TYR A 102 10.96 -9.83 3.98
N PRO A 103 9.98 -10.70 3.70
CA PRO A 103 9.79 -11.20 2.34
C PRO A 103 9.26 -10.08 1.43
N ASP A 104 9.66 -10.05 0.15
CA ASP A 104 9.15 -9.07 -0.82
C ASP A 104 7.72 -9.43 -1.30
N THR A 105 6.76 -9.38 -0.38
CA THR A 105 5.33 -9.65 -0.64
C THR A 105 4.50 -8.38 -0.59
N PRO A 106 3.34 -8.34 -1.25
CA PRO A 106 2.47 -7.16 -1.23
C PRO A 106 2.05 -6.73 0.18
N GLU A 107 1.72 -7.69 1.04
CA GLU A 107 1.33 -7.46 2.43
C GLU A 107 2.47 -6.85 3.24
N THR A 108 3.70 -7.31 3.00
CA THR A 108 4.89 -6.77 3.68
C THR A 108 5.12 -5.33 3.29
N LEU A 109 5.07 -5.02 1.99
CA LEU A 109 5.27 -3.66 1.51
C LEU A 109 4.22 -2.71 2.07
N LEU A 110 2.95 -3.13 2.07
CA LEU A 110 1.87 -2.34 2.66
C LEU A 110 2.09 -2.09 4.15
N LYS A 111 2.45 -3.15 4.92
CA LYS A 111 2.74 -3.02 6.35
C LYS A 111 3.89 -2.05 6.63
N ILE A 112 4.94 -2.06 5.81
CA ILE A 112 6.04 -1.11 5.93
C ILE A 112 5.52 0.32 5.71
N LEU A 113 4.75 0.55 4.64
CA LEU A 113 4.21 1.88 4.34
C LEU A 113 3.29 2.40 5.45
N ASP A 114 2.43 1.55 6.00
CA ASP A 114 1.52 1.88 7.10
C ASP A 114 2.31 2.35 8.33
N VAL A 115 3.35 1.63 8.72
CA VAL A 115 4.21 2.02 9.86
C VAL A 115 4.97 3.31 9.56
N GLU A 116 5.50 3.46 8.35
CA GLU A 116 6.27 4.63 7.92
C GLU A 116 5.44 5.91 7.81
N SER A 117 4.16 5.76 7.53
CA SER A 117 3.20 6.85 7.47
C SER A 117 2.47 7.07 8.79
N ASN A 118 2.63 6.18 9.77
CA ASN A 118 1.76 6.12 10.94
C ASN A 118 0.27 6.14 10.52
N TYR A 119 -0.07 5.37 9.49
CA TYR A 119 -1.39 5.33 8.85
C TYR A 119 -1.91 6.67 8.32
N ASN A 120 -1.02 7.64 8.05
CA ASN A 120 -1.37 8.98 7.61
C ASN A 120 -0.40 9.42 6.48
N TYR A 121 -0.45 8.75 5.34
CA TYR A 121 0.46 9.05 4.23
C TYR A 121 0.06 10.36 3.54
N VAL A 122 1.07 11.17 3.20
CA VAL A 122 0.97 12.40 2.40
C VAL A 122 2.05 12.32 1.31
N ASP A 123 1.70 12.69 0.08
CA ASP A 123 2.61 12.66 -1.09
C ASP A 123 3.74 13.69 -1.00
#